data_AF-A0A4D4J6K5-F1
#
_entry.id   AF-A0A4D4J6K5-F1
#
_cell.length_a   1.000
_cell.length_b   1.000
_cell.length_c   1.000
_cell.angle_alpha   90.00
_cell.angle_beta   90.00
_cell.angle_gamma   90.00
#
_symmetry.space_group_name_H-M   'P 1'
#
loop_
_entity.id
_entity.type
_entity.pdbx_description
1 polymer ?
#
loop_
_entity_poly.entity_id
_entity_poly.type
_entity_poly.pdbx_seq_one_letter_code
_entity_poly.pdbx_strand_id
1 'polypeptide(L)'
;MSAGRASSAALGSRGRDPVRALQHALYRAAKADPGRRFHALMDKVCRRDVLRRAWVAVRNNDGAPGIDKTTLAEVEEYGIDRLLGELVDELEMRWYRPLLARRAGLRQSRL
;
A
#
# COMPACT_ATOMS: atom_id res chain seq x y z
N MET A 1 29.27 12.46 -42.94
CA MET A 1 29.10 11.23 -42.12
C MET A 1 28.12 11.57 -41.00
N SER A 2 27.01 10.84 -40.93
CA SER A 2 25.83 11.18 -40.12
C SER A 2 26.05 11.00 -38.61
N ALA A 3 25.44 11.91 -37.86
CA ALA A 3 25.30 11.84 -36.41
C ALA A 3 24.35 10.70 -36.01
N GLY A 4 24.87 9.72 -35.27
CA GLY A 4 24.05 8.76 -34.53
C GLY A 4 23.77 9.28 -33.13
N ARG A 5 22.62 9.93 -32.92
CA ARG A 5 22.06 10.15 -31.58
C ARG A 5 21.83 8.77 -30.95
N ALA A 6 22.59 8.44 -29.91
CA ALA A 6 22.20 7.36 -29.02
C ALA A 6 20.85 7.73 -28.39
N SER A 7 19.84 6.94 -28.74
CA SER A 7 18.46 7.14 -28.30
C SER A 7 18.39 7.04 -26.78
N SER A 8 17.80 8.06 -26.16
CA SER A 8 17.52 8.17 -24.72
C SER A 8 16.45 7.16 -24.28
N ALA A 9 16.75 5.86 -24.34
CA ALA A 9 15.88 4.80 -23.85
C ALA A 9 16.05 4.52 -22.34
N ALA A 10 17.13 5.02 -21.72
CA ALA A 10 17.42 4.80 -20.30
C ALA A 10 16.71 5.79 -19.35
N LEU A 11 16.01 6.82 -19.86
CA LEU A 11 15.26 7.79 -19.06
C LEU A 11 13.78 7.41 -18.85
N GLY A 12 13.31 6.30 -19.45
CA GLY A 12 11.89 5.91 -19.44
C GLY A 12 11.39 5.18 -18.18
N SER A 13 12.23 4.85 -17.21
CA SER A 13 11.79 4.14 -15.98
C SER A 13 11.46 5.04 -14.80
N ARG A 14 11.70 6.37 -14.90
CA ARG A 14 11.32 7.35 -13.88
C ARG A 14 9.83 7.68 -14.00
N GLY A 15 8.95 6.83 -13.47
CA GLY A 15 7.52 7.17 -13.39
C GLY A 15 6.54 6.03 -13.18
N ARG A 16 6.98 4.76 -13.16
CA ARG A 16 6.07 3.64 -12.92
C ARG A 16 6.06 3.27 -11.45
N ASP A 17 4.90 3.40 -10.81
CA ASP A 17 4.68 2.91 -9.46
C ASP A 17 4.94 1.39 -9.40
N PRO A 18 5.99 0.93 -8.68
CA PRO A 18 6.34 -0.48 -8.60
C PRO A 18 5.25 -1.33 -7.94
N VAL A 19 4.45 -0.73 -7.05
CA VAL A 19 3.32 -1.40 -6.41
C VAL A 19 2.20 -1.65 -7.41
N ARG A 20 1.94 -0.70 -8.32
CA ARG A 20 0.97 -0.91 -9.42
C ARG A 20 1.43 -1.96 -10.42
N ALA A 21 2.73 -2.01 -10.70
CA ALA A 21 3.31 -3.07 -11.51
C ALA A 21 3.10 -4.45 -10.88
N LEU A 22 3.38 -4.56 -9.57
CA LEU A 22 3.15 -5.77 -8.77
C LEU A 22 1.67 -6.19 -8.78
N GLN A 23 0.75 -5.26 -8.50
CA GLN A 23 -0.69 -5.51 -8.50
C GLN A 23 -1.18 -6.04 -9.86
N HIS A 24 -0.76 -5.42 -10.97
CA HIS A 24 -1.12 -5.90 -12.31
C HIS A 24 -0.57 -7.30 -12.62
N ALA A 25 0.66 -7.60 -12.18
CA ALA A 25 1.24 -8.92 -12.38
C ALA A 25 0.46 -10.00 -11.60
N LEU A 26 0.13 -9.73 -10.34
CA LEU A 26 -0.69 -10.63 -9.51
C LEU A 26 -2.09 -10.82 -10.12
N TYR A 27 -2.73 -9.73 -10.53
CA TYR A 27 -4.04 -9.77 -11.18
C TYR A 27 -4.03 -10.64 -12.44
N ARG A 28 -3.08 -10.42 -13.35
CA ARG A 28 -2.99 -11.21 -14.60
C ARG A 28 -2.74 -12.69 -14.32
N ALA A 29 -1.86 -13.01 -13.37
CA ALA A 29 -1.59 -14.38 -12.99
C ALA A 29 -2.83 -15.07 -12.40
N ALA A 30 -3.55 -14.40 -11.50
CA ALA A 30 -4.78 -14.93 -10.91
C ALA A 30 -5.93 -15.05 -11.93
N LYS A 31 -5.98 -14.14 -12.92
CA LYS A 31 -7.00 -14.17 -13.97
C LYS A 31 -6.74 -15.29 -14.99
N ALA A 32 -5.48 -15.58 -15.29
CA ALA A 32 -5.08 -16.66 -16.19
C ALA A 32 -5.24 -18.05 -15.56
N ASP A 33 -5.03 -18.16 -14.24
CA ASP A 33 -5.19 -19.40 -13.48
C ASP A 33 -5.90 -19.12 -12.15
N PRO A 34 -7.23 -19.27 -12.09
CA PRO A 34 -8.01 -19.07 -10.86
C PRO A 34 -7.66 -20.03 -9.72
N GLY A 35 -7.04 -21.18 -10.02
CA GLY A 35 -6.60 -22.17 -9.04
C GLY A 35 -5.22 -21.87 -8.44
N ARG A 36 -4.50 -20.87 -8.98
CA ARG A 36 -3.13 -20.54 -8.59
C ARG A 36 -3.05 -20.09 -7.13
N ARG A 37 -2.18 -20.74 -6.36
CA ARG A 37 -1.81 -20.30 -5.01
C ARG A 37 -0.63 -19.33 -5.05
N PHE A 38 -0.72 -18.26 -4.27
CA PHE A 38 0.36 -17.29 -4.08
C PHE A 38 1.03 -17.49 -2.71
N HIS A 39 2.06 -18.32 -2.66
CA HIS A 39 2.73 -18.68 -1.40
C HIS A 39 3.50 -17.52 -0.76
N ALA A 40 3.92 -16.53 -1.55
CA ALA A 40 4.68 -15.34 -1.10
C ALA A 40 3.83 -14.06 -1.09
N LEU A 41 2.50 -14.18 -0.93
CA LEU A 41 1.63 -13.00 -0.91
C LEU A 41 1.89 -12.14 0.33
N MET A 42 2.13 -12.76 1.48
CA MET A 42 2.43 -12.05 2.73
C MET A 42 3.75 -11.29 2.64
N ASP A 43 4.81 -11.90 2.10
CA ASP A 43 6.08 -11.21 1.87
C ASP A 43 5.91 -9.98 0.99
N LYS A 44 5.01 -10.05 -0.01
CA LYS A 44 4.67 -8.91 -0.87
C LYS A 44 3.90 -7.81 -0.13
N VAL A 45 3.03 -8.17 0.82
CA VAL A 45 2.28 -7.19 1.64
C VAL A 45 3.23 -6.47 2.61
N CYS A 46 4.19 -7.18 3.21
CA CYS A 46 5.16 -6.61 4.14
C CYS A 46 6.24 -5.72 3.48
N ARG A 47 6.28 -5.65 2.14
CA ARG A 47 7.23 -4.78 1.44
C ARG A 47 7.04 -3.31 1.83
N ARG A 48 8.16 -2.64 2.13
CA ARG A 48 8.18 -1.23 2.53
C ARG A 48 7.50 -0.29 1.52
N ASP A 49 7.67 -0.52 0.22
CA ASP A 49 7.04 0.31 -0.83
C ASP A 49 5.52 0.13 -0.90
N VAL A 50 5.03 -1.08 -0.64
CA VAL A 50 3.60 -1.40 -0.55
C VAL A 50 2.98 -0.72 0.66
N LEU A 51 3.58 -0.86 1.84
CA LEU A 51 3.09 -0.24 3.07
C LEU A 51 3.14 1.28 3.03
N ARG A 52 4.21 1.87 2.47
CA ARG A 52 4.30 3.33 2.27
C ARG A 52 3.22 3.84 1.31
N ARG A 53 2.95 3.11 0.22
CA ARG A 53 1.84 3.45 -0.70
C ARG A 53 0.48 3.36 0.01
N ALA A 54 0.29 2.36 0.87
CA ALA A 54 -0.93 2.21 1.66
C ALA A 54 -1.12 3.39 2.63
N TRP A 55 -0.06 3.82 3.33
CA TRP A 55 -0.10 5.01 4.18
C TRP A 55 -0.52 6.27 3.41
N VAL A 56 0.07 6.51 2.22
CA VAL A 56 -0.32 7.65 1.39
C VAL A 56 -1.81 7.62 1.03
N ALA A 57 -2.37 6.43 0.74
CA ALA A 57 -3.79 6.29 0.48
C ALA A 57 -4.65 6.57 1.73
N VAL A 58 -4.23 6.13 2.92
CA VAL A 58 -4.90 6.43 4.20
C VAL A 58 -4.91 7.93 4.47
N ARG A 59 -3.76 8.59 4.33
CA ARG A 59 -3.62 10.04 4.50
C ARG A 59 -4.54 10.81 3.54
N ASN A 60 -4.55 10.43 2.26
CA ASN A 60 -5.37 11.10 1.24
C ASN A 60 -6.88 10.95 1.47
N ASN A 61 -7.31 9.90 2.17
CA ASN A 61 -8.72 9.72 2.52
C ASN A 61 -9.16 10.63 3.67
N ASP A 62 -8.22 11.17 4.45
CA ASP A 62 -8.45 12.09 5.57
C ASP A 62 -9.61 11.65 6.49
N GLY A 63 -9.62 10.36 6.82
CA GLY A 63 -10.71 9.73 7.55
C GLY A 63 -10.73 10.11 9.03
N ALA A 64 -11.93 10.07 9.64
CA ALA A 64 -12.07 10.26 11.08
C ALA A 64 -11.35 9.15 11.87
N PRO A 65 -10.76 9.46 13.05
CA PRO A 65 -10.10 8.48 13.89
C PRO A 65 -10.99 7.31 14.31
N GLY A 66 -10.34 6.15 14.49
CA GLY A 66 -10.93 4.89 14.91
C GLY A 66 -11.35 4.85 16.39
N ILE A 67 -11.48 3.62 16.93
CA ILE A 67 -11.80 3.40 18.35
C ILE A 67 -10.63 3.82 19.26
N ASP A 68 -9.40 3.63 18.79
CA ASP A 68 -8.15 4.06 19.42
C ASP A 68 -7.99 5.58 19.50
N LYS A 69 -8.79 6.33 18.73
CA LYS A 69 -8.77 7.79 18.60
C LYS A 69 -7.47 8.35 17.99
N THR A 70 -6.57 7.49 17.53
CA THR A 70 -5.31 7.93 16.92
C THR A 70 -5.59 8.70 15.63
N THR A 71 -5.09 9.93 15.58
CA THR A 71 -5.22 10.85 14.44
C THR A 71 -4.06 10.67 13.46
N LEU A 72 -4.25 11.15 12.23
CA LEU A 72 -3.15 11.18 11.24
C LEU A 72 -1.98 12.04 11.73
N ALA A 73 -2.25 13.14 12.43
CA ALA A 73 -1.22 14.03 12.99
C ALA A 73 -0.38 13.32 14.06
N GLU A 74 -1.01 12.57 14.97
CA GLU A 74 -0.29 11.77 15.98
C GLU A 74 0.56 10.67 15.35
N VAL A 75 0.10 10.05 14.25
CA VAL A 75 0.92 9.09 13.49
C VAL A 75 2.12 9.76 12.83
N GLU A 76 1.92 10.95 12.25
CA GLU A 76 3.01 11.70 11.64
C GLU A 76 4.06 12.14 12.67
N GLU A 77 3.62 12.56 13.86
CA GLU A 77 4.48 12.89 15.00
C GLU A 77 5.21 11.67 15.55
N TYR A 78 4.52 10.52 15.69
CA TYR A 78 5.12 9.25 16.12
C TYR A 78 6.20 8.75 15.15
N GLY A 79 6.01 9.05 13.86
CA GLY A 79 6.91 8.70 12.78
C GLY A 79 6.37 7.56 11.94
N ILE A 80 6.00 7.87 10.69
CA ILE A 80 5.46 6.93 9.71
C ILE A 80 6.39 5.74 9.51
N ASP A 81 7.69 6.00 9.37
CA ASP A 81 8.67 4.95 9.09
C ASP A 81 8.88 3.98 10.26
N ARG A 82 8.67 4.46 11.49
CA ARG A 82 8.67 3.66 12.70
C ARG A 82 7.41 2.80 12.77
N LEU A 83 6.24 3.43 12.66
CA LEU A 83 4.95 2.72 12.66
C LEU A 83 4.92 1.60 11.62
N LEU A 84 5.35 1.89 10.39
CA LEU A 84 5.37 0.88 9.33
C LEU A 84 6.38 -0.24 9.58
N GLY A 85 7.47 0.03 10.31
CA GLY A 85 8.43 -1.01 10.73
C GLY A 85 7.81 -1.95 11.76
N GLU A 86 7.23 -1.38 12.82
CA GLU A 86 6.53 -2.14 13.86
C GLU A 86 5.39 -2.99 13.29
N LEU A 87 4.64 -2.44 12.32
CA LEU A 87 3.60 -3.19 11.60
C LEU A 87 4.17 -4.37 10.79
N VAL A 88 5.33 -4.21 10.15
CA VAL A 88 5.98 -5.33 9.44
C VAL A 88 6.34 -6.44 10.44
N ASP A 89 6.96 -6.09 11.56
CA ASP A 89 7.36 -7.05 12.58
C ASP A 89 6.14 -7.82 13.11
N GLU A 90 5.04 -7.13 13.42
CA GLU A 90 3.79 -7.76 13.87
C GLU A 90 3.17 -8.68 12.81
N LEU A 91 3.22 -8.29 11.53
CA LEU A 91 2.67 -9.10 10.44
C LEU A 91 3.52 -10.36 10.20
N GLU A 92 4.84 -10.25 10.23
CA GLU A 92 5.76 -11.37 10.06
C GLU A 92 5.70 -12.35 11.23
N MET A 93 5.61 -11.83 12.46
CA MET A 93 5.44 -12.65 13.67
C MET A 93 4.00 -13.19 13.84
N ARG A 94 3.07 -12.81 12.95
CA ARG A 94 1.64 -13.16 13.00
C ARG A 94 0.96 -12.72 14.31
N TRP A 95 1.42 -11.61 14.88
CA TRP A 95 0.88 -11.01 16.10
C TRP A 95 -0.06 -9.86 15.83
N TYR A 96 -0.11 -9.36 14.61
CA TYR A 96 -1.06 -8.32 14.22
C TYR A 96 -2.51 -8.74 14.53
N ARG A 97 -3.18 -7.94 15.35
CA ARG A 97 -4.61 -8.10 15.68
C ARG A 97 -5.36 -6.82 15.34
N PRO A 98 -6.22 -6.82 14.32
CA PRO A 98 -6.98 -5.63 13.96
C PRO A 98 -7.97 -5.27 15.07
N LEU A 99 -8.06 -3.98 15.38
CA LEU A 99 -9.09 -3.46 16.27
C LEU A 99 -10.47 -3.50 15.59
N LEU A 100 -11.52 -3.52 16.42
CA LEU A 100 -12.89 -3.44 15.92
C LEU A 100 -13.12 -2.09 15.20
N ALA A 101 -13.94 -2.12 14.15
CA ALA A 101 -14.30 -0.90 13.42
C ALA A 101 -15.22 -0.01 14.26
N ARG A 102 -14.94 1.30 14.30
CA ARG A 102 -15.81 2.30 14.90
C ARG A 102 -17.11 2.41 14.10
N ARG A 103 -18.27 2.30 14.76
CA ARG A 103 -19.56 2.55 14.11
C ARG A 103 -19.78 4.05 13.95
N ALA A 104 -19.90 4.51 12.71
CA ALA A 104 -20.26 5.88 12.38
C ALA A 104 -21.67 5.93 11.79
N GLY A 105 -22.54 6.74 12.38
CA GLY A 105 -23.89 6.98 11.86
C GLY A 105 -23.82 7.88 10.63
N LEU A 106 -23.67 7.29 9.45
CA LEU A 106 -23.76 8.05 8.20
C LEU A 106 -25.24 8.31 7.90
N ARG A 107 -25.64 9.58 7.95
CA ARG A 107 -26.95 10.01 7.48
C ARG A 107 -26.91 9.97 5.94
N GLN A 108 -27.43 8.91 5.36
CA GLN A 108 -27.63 8.82 3.91
C GLN A 108 -28.62 9.91 3.51
N SER A 109 -28.14 11.00 2.90
CA SER A 109 -29.01 11.99 2.26
C SER A 109 -29.62 11.34 1.03
N ARG A 110 -30.91 11.00 1.09
CA ARG A 110 -31.70 10.63 -0.09
C ARG A 110 -31.73 11.84 -1.03
N LEU A 111 -31.14 11.68 -2.21
CA LEU A 111 -31.54 12.42 -3.41
C LEU A 111 -32.78 11.76 -4.00
#